data_AF-A0A536S377-F1
#
_entry.id   AF-A0A536S377-F1
#
_cell.length_a   1.000
_cell.length_b   1.000
_cell.length_c   1.000
_cell.angle_alpha   90.00
_cell.angle_beta   90.00
_cell.angle_gamma   90.00
#
_symmetry.space_group_name_H-M   'P 1'
#
loop_
_entity.id
_entity.type
_entity.pdbx_description
1 polymer ?
#
loop_
_entity_poly.entity_id
_entity_poly.type
_entity_poly.pdbx_seq_one_letter_code
_entity_poly.pdbx_strand_id
1 'polypeptide(L)' 'MTLAGNKKVYQIGIPIHWGFIGVSAELAGERAKYWLANALTPMVGDVGARTPEFKSFLVNIEKI' A
#
# COMPACT_ATOMS: atom_id res chain seq x y z
N MET A 1 -19.27 9.88 10.75
CA MET A 1 -19.30 9.11 9.49
C MET A 1 -19.12 7.65 9.84
N THR A 2 -20.19 6.85 9.81
CA THR A 2 -20.10 5.41 10.00
C THR A 2 -19.83 4.77 8.64
N LEU A 3 -18.70 4.09 8.52
CA LEU A 3 -18.30 3.33 7.34
C LEU A 3 -18.54 1.84 7.59
N ALA A 4 -18.79 1.08 6.53
CA ALA A 4 -18.92 -0.39 6.59
C ALA A 4 -19.95 -0.93 7.61
N GLY A 5 -21.13 -0.29 7.72
CA GLY A 5 -22.23 -0.79 8.57
C GLY A 5 -21.95 -0.69 10.07
N ASN A 6 -21.52 0.48 10.55
CA ASN A 6 -21.19 0.76 11.96
C ASN A 6 -20.04 -0.08 12.53
N LYS A 7 -19.19 -0.65 11.67
CA LYS A 7 -17.99 -1.35 12.10
C LYS A 7 -16.88 -0.36 12.43
N LYS A 8 -16.00 -0.74 13.35
CA LYS A 8 -14.77 -0.01 13.60
C LYS A 8 -13.84 -0.15 12.40
N VAL A 9 -13.42 0.98 11.84
CA VAL A 9 -12.51 1.05 10.69
C VAL A 9 -11.17 1.61 11.17
N TYR A 10 -10.09 0.97 10.74
CA TYR A 10 -8.72 1.42 11.00
C TYR A 10 -8.08 1.83 9.68
N GLN A 11 -7.27 2.90 9.72
CA GLN A 11 -6.50 3.35 8.57
C GLN A 11 -5.03 2.97 8.76
N ILE A 12 -4.44 2.33 7.76
CA ILE A 12 -3.03 1.95 7.72
C ILE A 12 -2.34 2.82 6.67
N GLY A 13 -1.38 3.63 7.09
CA GLY A 13 -0.57 4.44 6.19
C GLY A 13 0.65 3.67 5.69
N ILE A 14 0.83 3.61 4.36
CA ILE A 14 1.95 2.92 3.71
C ILE A 14 2.73 3.96 2.88
N PRO A 15 3.97 4.31 3.26
CA PRO A 15 4.78 5.26 2.51
C PRO A 15 5.35 4.63 1.23
N ILE A 16 5.62 5.47 0.22
CA ILE A 16 5.94 5.02 -1.15
C ILE A 16 7.40 5.22 -1.58
N HIS A 17 8.28 5.61 -0.66
CA HIS A 17 9.62 6.12 -1.00
C HIS A 17 10.69 5.03 -1.09
N TRP A 18 10.36 3.78 -0.79
CA TRP A 18 11.29 2.66 -0.82
C TRP A 18 11.06 1.75 -2.02
N GLY A 19 12.11 1.01 -2.38
CA GLY A 19 12.10 0.05 -3.47
C GLY A 19 13.25 -0.94 -3.31
N PHE A 20 13.50 -1.73 -4.35
CA PHE A 20 14.49 -2.80 -4.36
C PHE A 20 15.85 -2.39 -4.96
N ILE A 21 16.02 -1.12 -5.32
CA ILE A 21 17.27 -0.53 -5.84
C ILE A 21 17.62 0.71 -5.01
N GLY A 22 18.90 0.89 -4.72
CA GLY A 22 19.47 2.06 -4.05
C GLY A 22 20.08 1.74 -2.68
N VAL A 23 20.75 2.74 -2.09
CA VAL A 23 21.54 2.58 -0.85
C VAL A 23 20.72 1.95 0.27
N SER A 24 19.46 2.38 0.48
CA SER A 24 18.60 1.80 1.51
C SER A 24 18.23 0.34 1.24
N ALA A 25 18.09 -0.05 -0.03
CA ALA A 25 17.79 -1.42 -0.42
C ALA A 25 18.99 -2.34 -0.20
N GLU A 26 20.19 -1.89 -0.59
CA GLU A 26 21.46 -2.60 -0.39
C GLU A 26 21.71 -2.88 1.10
N LEU A 27 21.45 -1.89 1.97
CA LEU A 27 21.60 -2.04 3.42
C LEU A 27 20.60 -3.03 4.04
N ALA A 28 19.41 -3.19 3.46
CA ALA A 28 18.38 -4.09 3.98
C ALA A 28 18.41 -5.49 3.38
N GLY A 29 19.26 -5.73 2.36
CA GLY A 29 19.43 -7.00 1.70
C GLY A 29 18.11 -7.54 1.13
N GLU A 30 17.81 -8.82 1.38
CA GLU A 30 16.63 -9.46 0.83
C GLU A 30 15.29 -8.83 1.22
N ARG A 31 15.20 -8.06 2.32
CA ARG A 31 13.93 -7.44 2.72
C ARG A 31 13.45 -6.39 1.72
N ALA A 32 14.37 -5.74 1.01
CA ALA A 32 14.06 -4.66 0.08
C ALA A 32 13.20 -5.10 -1.11
N LYS A 33 13.18 -6.41 -1.44
CA LYS A 33 12.36 -6.96 -2.52
C LYS A 33 10.84 -6.81 -2.27
N TYR A 34 10.44 -6.52 -1.03
CA TYR A 34 9.03 -6.38 -0.64
C TYR A 34 8.62 -4.94 -0.30
N TRP A 35 9.45 -3.93 -0.59
CA TRP A 35 9.20 -2.54 -0.18
C TRP A 35 8.34 -1.73 -1.16
N LEU A 36 7.95 -2.32 -2.29
CA LEU A 36 7.14 -1.65 -3.30
C LEU A 36 5.68 -1.55 -2.82
N ALA A 37 5.27 -0.37 -2.33
CA ALA A 37 3.90 -0.15 -1.84
C ALA A 37 2.82 -0.44 -2.88
N ASN A 38 3.09 -0.13 -4.16
CA ASN A 38 2.16 -0.39 -5.28
C ASN A 38 1.98 -1.89 -5.59
N ALA A 39 2.76 -2.80 -4.97
CA ALA A 39 2.48 -4.23 -5.04
C ALA A 39 1.19 -4.62 -4.28
N LEU A 40 0.70 -3.73 -3.40
CA LEU A 40 -0.52 -3.93 -2.61
C LEU A 40 -1.75 -3.27 -3.23
N THR A 41 -1.56 -2.36 -4.18
CA THR A 41 -2.66 -1.55 -4.72
C THR A 41 -3.45 -2.30 -5.78
N PRO A 42 -4.77 -2.09 -5.87
CA PRO A 42 -5.59 -2.72 -6.88
C PRO A 42 -5.36 -2.13 -8.28
N MET A 43 -5.57 -2.95 -9.31
CA MET A 43 -5.57 -2.54 -10.72
C MET A 43 -6.96 -2.03 -11.13
N VAL A 44 -7.42 -0.95 -10.49
CA VAL A 44 -8.69 -0.28 -10.79
C VAL A 44 -8.49 1.23 -10.78
N GLY A 45 -9.22 1.97 -11.61
CA GLY A 45 -9.12 3.42 -11.69
C GLY A 45 -10.46 4.11 -11.93
N ASP A 46 -10.44 5.44 -11.91
CA ASP A 46 -11.63 6.25 -12.13
C ASP A 46 -12.23 6.04 -13.54
N VAL A 47 -13.54 6.26 -13.68
CA VAL A 47 -14.27 5.96 -14.92
C VAL A 47 -13.81 6.82 -16.11
N GLY A 48 -13.33 8.03 -15.88
CA GLY A 48 -12.94 8.97 -16.93
C GLY A 48 -11.46 8.85 -17.30
N ALA A 49 -10.59 9.37 -16.44
CA ALA A 49 -9.15 9.45 -16.68
C ALA A 49 -8.43 8.13 -16.42
N ARG A 50 -9.11 7.15 -15.80
CA ARG A 50 -8.52 5.86 -15.39
C ARG A 50 -7.37 6.02 -14.40
N THR A 51 -7.41 7.09 -13.61
CA THR A 51 -6.49 7.35 -12.51
C THR A 51 -6.61 6.22 -11.49
N PRO A 52 -5.52 5.48 -11.19
CA PRO A 52 -5.59 4.35 -10.28
C PRO A 52 -6.05 4.71 -8.87
N GLU A 53 -6.81 3.82 -8.24
CA GLU A 53 -7.24 3.95 -6.85
C GLU A 53 -6.13 3.53 -5.89
N PHE A 54 -5.26 4.48 -5.54
CA PHE A 54 -4.13 4.26 -4.63
C PHE A 54 -4.32 4.90 -3.26
N LYS A 55 -5.44 5.60 -3.02
CA LYS A 55 -5.66 6.35 -1.77
C LYS A 55 -6.57 5.62 -0.79
N SER A 56 -7.39 4.67 -1.25
CA SER A 56 -8.17 3.81 -0.36
C SER A 56 -8.28 2.38 -0.91
N PHE A 57 -7.71 1.42 -0.20
CA PHE A 57 -7.82 -0.01 -0.50
C PHE A 57 -7.70 -0.82 0.80
N LEU A 58 -8.05 -2.11 0.74
CA LEU A 58 -8.08 -2.99 1.91
C LEU A 58 -6.77 -3.78 2.03
N VAL A 59 -6.25 -3.88 3.26
CA VAL A 59 -5.06 -4.66 3.60
C VAL A 59 -5.24 -5.35 4.95
N ASN A 60 -4.46 -6.41 5.18
CA ASN A 60 -4.28 -7.02 6.49
C ASN A 60 -2.87 -6.74 7.02
N ILE A 61 -2.68 -6.76 8.35
CA ILE A 61 -1.37 -6.63 9.00
C ILE A 61 -1.18 -7.75 10.01
N GLU A 62 -0.01 -8.38 9.97
CA GLU A 62 0.37 -9.48 10.85
C GLU A 62 1.73 -9.18 11.49
N LYS A 63 1.93 -9.68 12.71
CA LYS A 63 3.22 -9.59 13.39
C LYS A 63 4.18 -10.61 12.78
N ILE A 64 5.39 -10.17 12.45
CA ILE A 64 6.51 -10.99 11.96
C ILE A 64 7.47 -11.29 13.10
#